data_AF-A0AB34HAR6-F1
#
_entry.id   AF-A0AB34HAR6-F1
#
_cell.length_a   1.000
_cell.length_b   1.000
_cell.length_c   1.000
_cell.angle_alpha   90.00
_cell.angle_beta   90.00
_cell.angle_gamma   90.00
#
_symmetry.space_group_name_H-M   'P 1'
#
loop_
_entity.id
_entity.type
_entity.pdbx_description
1 polymer ?
#
loop_
_entity_poly.entity_id
_entity_poly.type
_entity_poly.pdbx_seq_one_letter_code
_entity_poly.pdbx_strand_id
1 'polypeptide(L)'
;MEHLNDKNTIKAVERQQQEEEDEKIRKFIKAKKRLTQMGKEKEAETHRLMEERRERINNFLSKLMKEKFDNEDLIIARDIAEAEAEWEKREREKYEKNKAELKAIAEHRALVMKNKEEEERQRKIEAKEQLLAILKADQIFWEHEKEKKRKADKERREVQDAHIQQMAKNKFNALQAKQAELEYCRLTEALVAEKEKEFQDYAREVIESESESTNKYIYPLVKAVQEGPGGGRGPVFVDRGVLRPSYQANDITGVQLPFYISQGSKYNTFQKSKGRLGFTW
;
A
#
# COMPACT_ATOMS: atom_id res chain seq x y z
N MET A 1 96.89 -154.19 29.31
CA MET A 1 96.54 -152.96 30.06
C MET A 1 97.51 -151.82 29.72
N GLU A 2 97.80 -151.58 28.43
CA GLU A 2 98.69 -150.48 27.96
C GLU A 2 98.01 -149.60 26.89
N HIS A 3 97.16 -150.16 26.02
CA HIS A 3 96.40 -149.38 25.01
C HIS A 3 95.31 -148.43 25.54
N LEU A 4 94.92 -148.54 26.82
CA LEU A 4 93.91 -147.65 27.41
C LEU A 4 94.51 -146.32 27.90
N ASN A 5 95.83 -146.27 28.15
CA ASN A 5 96.49 -145.08 28.68
C ASN A 5 96.86 -144.09 27.56
N ASP A 6 97.34 -144.58 26.42
CA ASP A 6 97.70 -143.75 25.26
C ASP A 6 96.50 -143.02 24.62
N LYS A 7 95.31 -143.63 24.67
CA LYS A 7 94.07 -143.00 24.20
C LYS A 7 93.63 -141.84 25.09
N ASN A 8 93.99 -141.85 26.38
CA ASN A 8 93.70 -140.77 27.32
C ASN A 8 94.69 -139.62 27.19
N THR A 9 95.97 -139.88 26.89
CA THR A 9 96.99 -138.84 26.65
C THR A 9 96.76 -138.08 25.35
N ILE A 10 96.43 -138.76 24.25
CA ILE A 10 96.10 -138.09 22.97
C ILE A 10 94.86 -137.19 23.12
N LYS A 11 93.83 -137.66 23.82
CA LYS A 11 92.64 -136.86 24.13
C LYS A 11 92.93 -135.67 25.06
N ALA A 12 93.93 -135.75 25.92
CA ALA A 12 94.33 -134.65 26.79
C ALA A 12 95.09 -133.56 26.02
N VAL A 13 95.95 -133.95 25.08
CA VAL A 13 96.70 -133.02 24.21
C VAL A 13 95.77 -132.32 23.22
N GLU A 14 94.82 -133.04 22.59
CA GLU A 14 93.78 -132.42 21.74
C GLU A 14 92.91 -131.43 22.53
N ARG A 15 92.59 -131.74 23.80
CA ARG A 15 91.80 -130.85 24.65
C ARG A 15 92.57 -129.58 25.03
N GLN A 16 93.89 -129.68 25.25
CA GLN A 16 94.77 -128.52 25.44
C GLN A 16 94.89 -127.66 24.18
N GLN A 17 95.03 -128.27 23.00
CA GLN A 17 95.08 -127.54 21.73
C GLN A 17 93.75 -126.84 21.43
N GLN A 18 92.62 -127.49 21.70
CA GLN A 18 91.29 -126.86 21.61
C GLN A 18 91.14 -125.70 22.58
N GLU A 19 91.64 -125.80 23.81
CA GLU A 19 91.63 -124.69 24.78
C GLU A 19 92.52 -123.51 24.33
N GLU A 20 93.69 -123.77 23.74
CA GLU A 20 94.56 -122.72 23.21
C GLU A 20 93.97 -122.02 21.96
N GLU A 21 93.35 -122.79 21.06
CA GLU A 21 92.64 -122.25 19.90
C GLU A 21 91.41 -121.44 20.34
N ASP A 22 90.63 -121.93 21.31
CA ASP A 22 89.53 -121.20 21.91
C ASP A 22 90.00 -119.93 22.63
N GLU A 23 91.16 -119.95 23.28
CA GLU A 23 91.73 -118.76 23.92
C GLU A 23 92.21 -117.73 22.89
N LYS A 24 92.79 -118.18 21.75
CA LYS A 24 93.14 -117.32 20.61
C LYS A 24 91.88 -116.72 19.98
N ILE A 25 90.82 -117.51 19.79
CA ILE A 25 89.52 -117.04 19.29
C ILE A 25 88.91 -116.02 20.25
N ARG A 26 88.93 -116.27 21.56
CA ARG A 26 88.46 -115.31 22.59
C ARG A 26 89.25 -114.00 22.54
N LYS A 27 90.58 -114.05 22.42
CA LYS A 27 91.45 -112.86 22.28
C LYS A 27 91.10 -112.08 21.01
N PHE A 28 90.90 -112.75 19.87
CA PHE A 28 90.51 -112.12 18.61
C PHE A 28 89.11 -111.50 18.66
N ILE A 29 88.11 -112.20 19.21
CA ILE A 29 86.75 -111.67 19.40
C ILE A 29 86.79 -110.43 20.31
N LYS A 30 87.57 -110.47 21.39
CA LYS A 30 87.74 -109.32 22.30
C LYS A 30 88.38 -108.12 21.60
N ALA A 31 89.41 -108.35 20.77
CA ALA A 31 90.03 -107.30 19.97
C ALA A 31 89.07 -106.74 18.91
N LYS A 32 88.33 -107.60 18.19
CA LYS A 32 87.31 -107.20 17.20
C LYS A 32 86.18 -106.38 17.84
N LYS A 33 85.69 -106.81 19.02
CA LYS A 33 84.67 -106.07 19.78
C LYS A 33 85.16 -104.68 20.20
N ARG A 34 86.42 -104.55 20.62
CA ARG A 34 87.04 -103.24 20.91
C ARG A 34 87.15 -102.35 19.67
N LEU A 35 87.56 -102.89 18.52
CA LEU A 35 87.63 -102.15 17.27
C LEU A 35 86.24 -101.66 16.81
N THR A 36 85.22 -102.51 16.90
CA THR A 36 83.83 -102.11 16.61
C THR A 36 83.32 -101.05 17.57
N GLN A 37 83.65 -101.15 18.87
CA GLN A 37 83.28 -100.16 19.87
C GLN A 37 83.93 -98.79 19.60
N MET A 38 85.24 -98.76 19.33
CA MET A 38 85.94 -97.52 18.94
C MET A 38 85.41 -96.93 17.63
N GLY A 39 84.99 -97.78 16.68
CA GLY A 39 84.33 -97.35 15.45
C GLY A 39 82.99 -96.64 15.74
N LYS A 40 82.14 -97.24 16.57
CA LYS A 40 80.86 -96.65 17.00
C LYS A 40 81.03 -95.35 17.78
N GLU A 41 82.04 -95.27 18.65
CA GLU A 41 82.35 -94.06 19.42
C GLU A 41 82.80 -92.92 18.52
N LYS A 42 83.68 -93.18 17.53
CA LYS A 42 84.08 -92.17 16.54
C LYS A 42 82.91 -91.73 15.67
N GLU A 43 82.06 -92.65 15.23
CA GLU A 43 80.86 -92.31 14.46
C GLU A 43 79.91 -91.44 15.28
N ALA A 44 79.64 -91.81 16.54
CA ALA A 44 78.81 -91.02 17.46
C ALA A 44 79.40 -89.62 17.75
N GLU A 45 80.72 -89.51 17.90
CA GLU A 45 81.40 -88.21 18.06
C GLU A 45 81.27 -87.35 16.80
N THR A 46 81.44 -87.92 15.60
CA THR A 46 81.22 -87.19 14.35
C THR A 46 79.77 -86.74 14.17
N HIS A 47 78.79 -87.56 14.58
CA HIS A 47 77.38 -87.18 14.57
C HIS A 47 77.08 -86.05 15.53
N ARG A 48 77.59 -86.10 16.77
CA ARG A 48 77.46 -85.01 17.74
C ARG A 48 78.01 -83.69 17.20
N LEU A 49 79.21 -83.71 16.62
CA LEU A 49 79.82 -82.51 16.07
C LEU A 49 79.04 -81.95 14.86
N MET A 50 78.45 -82.82 14.04
CA MET A 50 77.54 -82.40 12.96
C MET A 50 76.24 -81.80 13.50
N GLU A 51 75.66 -82.37 14.56
CA GLU A 51 74.45 -81.84 15.22
C GLU A 51 74.72 -80.48 15.86
N GLU A 52 75.81 -80.33 16.61
CA GLU A 52 76.22 -79.05 17.20
C GLU A 52 76.46 -77.98 16.11
N ARG A 53 77.02 -78.36 14.97
CA ARG A 53 77.14 -77.45 13.82
C ARG A 53 75.78 -77.06 13.27
N ARG A 54 74.84 -78.00 13.14
CA ARG A 54 73.47 -77.76 12.66
C ARG A 54 72.69 -76.86 13.64
N GLU A 55 72.80 -77.11 14.93
CA GLU A 55 72.15 -76.30 15.97
C GLU A 55 72.68 -74.86 15.99
N ARG A 56 74.00 -74.66 15.84
CA ARG A 56 74.56 -73.30 15.73
C ARG A 56 74.00 -72.55 14.52
N ILE A 57 73.91 -73.21 13.37
CA ILE A 57 73.33 -72.63 12.16
C ILE A 57 71.84 -72.31 12.38
N ASN A 58 71.07 -73.24 12.93
CA ASN A 58 69.65 -73.03 13.21
C ASN A 58 69.43 -71.88 14.20
N ASN A 59 70.19 -71.83 15.29
CA ASN A 59 70.09 -70.75 16.29
C ASN A 59 70.43 -69.39 15.68
N PHE A 60 71.43 -69.32 14.81
CA PHE A 60 71.77 -68.09 14.09
C PHE A 60 70.65 -67.65 13.13
N LEU A 61 70.12 -68.57 12.33
CA LEU A 61 69.00 -68.30 11.42
C LEU A 61 67.75 -67.87 12.18
N SER A 62 67.42 -68.53 13.29
CA SER A 62 66.28 -68.16 14.15
C SER A 62 66.44 -66.77 14.75
N LYS A 63 67.64 -66.38 15.17
CA LYS A 63 67.92 -65.02 15.66
C LYS A 63 67.72 -63.98 14.56
N LEU A 64 68.26 -64.23 13.36
CA LEU A 64 68.09 -63.33 12.21
C LEU A 64 66.62 -63.19 11.80
N MET A 65 65.86 -64.29 11.77
CA MET A 65 64.43 -64.24 11.47
C MET A 65 63.67 -63.45 12.54
N LYS A 66 63.96 -63.69 13.82
CA LYS A 66 63.31 -62.97 14.92
C LYS A 66 63.60 -61.47 14.86
N GLU A 67 64.85 -61.06 14.64
CA GLU A 67 65.21 -59.65 14.51
C GLU A 67 64.51 -58.97 13.32
N LYS A 68 64.34 -59.66 12.19
CA LYS A 68 63.56 -59.15 11.06
C LYS A 68 62.10 -58.95 11.42
N PHE A 69 61.45 -59.93 12.06
CA PHE A 69 60.06 -59.82 12.49
C PHE A 69 59.86 -58.71 13.52
N ASP A 70 60.74 -58.62 14.53
CA ASP A 70 60.67 -57.57 15.54
C ASP A 70 60.81 -56.17 14.90
N ASN A 71 61.68 -56.01 13.89
CA ASN A 71 61.80 -54.75 13.14
C ASN A 71 60.58 -54.45 12.27
N GLU A 72 59.98 -55.45 11.64
CA GLU A 72 58.73 -55.29 10.86
C GLU A 72 57.57 -54.87 11.76
N ASP A 73 57.43 -55.49 12.93
CA ASP A 73 56.40 -55.14 13.93
C ASP A 73 56.57 -53.69 14.43
N LEU A 74 57.81 -53.23 14.62
CA LEU A 74 58.09 -51.84 14.98
C LEU A 74 57.69 -50.85 13.88
N ILE A 75 57.96 -51.19 12.61
CA ILE A 75 57.56 -50.35 11.46
C ILE A 75 56.03 -50.29 11.38
N ILE A 76 55.36 -51.44 11.49
CA ILE A 76 53.90 -51.52 11.46
C ILE A 76 53.28 -50.71 12.60
N ALA A 77 53.79 -50.83 13.83
CA ALA A 77 53.30 -50.06 14.96
C ALA A 77 53.47 -48.54 14.76
N ARG A 78 54.59 -48.11 14.15
CA ARG A 78 54.81 -46.70 13.82
C ARG A 78 53.81 -46.20 12.78
N ASP A 79 53.59 -46.96 11.71
CA ASP A 79 52.67 -46.59 10.64
C ASP A 79 51.22 -46.55 11.13
N ILE A 80 50.83 -47.48 12.02
CA ILE A 80 49.52 -47.45 12.71
C ILE A 80 49.40 -46.18 13.56
N ALA A 81 50.40 -45.87 14.39
CA ALA A 81 50.36 -44.68 15.25
C ALA A 81 50.28 -43.37 14.44
N GLU A 82 50.99 -43.29 13.31
CA GLU A 82 50.92 -42.14 12.40
C GLU A 82 49.53 -42.03 11.74
N ALA A 83 48.98 -43.15 11.27
CA ALA A 83 47.65 -43.20 10.67
C ALA A 83 46.54 -42.81 11.66
N GLU A 84 46.62 -43.29 12.91
CA GLU A 84 45.69 -42.95 13.99
C GLU A 84 45.78 -41.46 14.36
N ALA A 85 46.99 -40.90 14.49
CA ALA A 85 47.19 -39.49 14.79
C ALA A 85 46.63 -38.58 13.69
N GLU A 86 46.81 -38.95 12.42
CA GLU A 86 46.22 -38.23 11.28
C GLU A 86 44.69 -38.34 11.24
N TRP A 87 44.15 -39.51 11.58
CA TRP A 87 42.70 -39.71 11.71
C TRP A 87 42.11 -38.82 12.82
N GLU A 88 42.75 -38.80 13.99
CA GLU A 88 42.30 -38.01 15.13
C GLU A 88 42.33 -36.50 14.81
N LYS A 89 43.38 -36.01 14.14
CA LYS A 89 43.44 -34.61 13.67
C LYS A 89 42.29 -34.30 12.72
N ARG A 90 42.03 -35.15 11.71
CA ARG A 90 40.95 -34.95 10.75
C ARG A 90 39.57 -34.93 11.42
N GLU A 91 39.33 -35.82 12.38
CA GLU A 91 38.06 -35.83 13.12
C GLU A 91 37.90 -34.59 14.01
N ARG A 92 38.98 -34.14 14.67
CA ARG A 92 38.96 -32.89 15.43
C ARG A 92 38.67 -31.68 14.53
N GLU A 93 39.30 -31.60 13.36
CA GLU A 93 39.03 -30.52 12.40
C GLU A 93 37.60 -30.54 11.87
N LYS A 94 37.06 -31.71 11.51
CA LYS A 94 35.66 -31.83 11.11
C LYS A 94 34.71 -31.43 12.24
N TYR A 95 34.98 -31.86 13.46
CA TYR A 95 34.17 -31.51 14.61
C TYR A 95 34.16 -29.99 14.86
N GLU A 96 35.32 -29.34 14.85
CA GLU A 96 35.38 -27.88 15.04
C GLU A 96 34.74 -27.11 13.87
N LYS A 97 34.88 -27.57 12.62
CA LYS A 97 34.16 -26.99 11.47
C LYS A 97 32.66 -27.11 11.63
N ASN A 98 32.16 -28.31 11.92
CA ASN A 98 30.72 -28.56 12.13
C ASN A 98 30.18 -27.71 13.29
N LYS A 99 30.94 -27.59 14.38
CA LYS A 99 30.58 -26.77 15.54
C LYS A 99 30.54 -25.28 15.19
N ALA A 100 31.49 -24.78 14.40
CA ALA A 100 31.50 -23.40 13.92
C ALA A 100 30.31 -23.12 12.98
N GLU A 101 30.01 -24.04 12.07
CA GLU A 101 28.85 -23.93 11.16
C GLU A 101 27.52 -23.93 11.94
N LEU A 102 27.37 -24.82 12.93
CA LEU A 102 26.18 -24.84 13.77
C LEU A 102 26.00 -23.54 14.56
N LYS A 103 27.10 -22.95 15.07
CA LYS A 103 27.06 -21.64 15.72
C LYS A 103 26.66 -20.54 14.73
N ALA A 104 27.25 -20.51 13.54
CA ALA A 104 26.90 -19.53 12.50
C ALA A 104 25.41 -19.63 12.10
N ILE A 105 24.88 -20.85 11.96
CA ILE A 105 23.45 -21.08 11.68
C ILE A 105 22.57 -20.56 12.82
N ALA A 106 22.96 -20.82 14.08
CA ALA A 106 22.22 -20.34 15.25
C ALA A 106 22.22 -18.81 15.36
N GLU A 107 23.38 -18.17 15.15
CA GLU A 107 23.53 -16.71 15.14
C GLU A 107 22.72 -16.06 14.02
N HIS A 108 22.79 -16.61 12.81
CA HIS A 108 21.99 -16.13 11.69
C HIS A 108 20.48 -16.25 11.97
N ARG A 109 20.02 -17.38 12.52
CA ARG A 109 18.61 -17.55 12.91
C ARG A 109 18.19 -16.53 13.96
N ALA A 110 19.01 -16.28 14.98
CA ALA A 110 18.72 -15.29 16.01
C ALA A 110 18.64 -13.87 15.42
N LEU A 111 19.56 -13.52 14.52
CA LEU A 111 19.57 -12.22 13.85
C LEU A 111 18.34 -12.02 12.96
N VAL A 112 17.97 -13.01 12.15
CA VAL A 112 16.75 -12.95 11.32
C VAL A 112 15.50 -12.78 12.18
N MET A 113 15.39 -13.50 13.28
CA MET A 113 14.26 -13.36 14.21
C MET A 113 14.20 -11.96 14.82
N LYS A 114 15.34 -11.42 15.26
CA LYS A 114 15.42 -10.07 15.82
C LYS A 114 15.05 -9.00 14.78
N ASN A 115 15.62 -9.08 13.58
CA ASN A 115 15.33 -8.14 12.49
C ASN A 115 13.85 -8.16 12.11
N LYS A 116 13.26 -9.36 12.00
CA LYS A 116 11.83 -9.50 11.72
C LYS A 116 10.96 -8.85 12.81
N GLU A 117 11.35 -9.00 14.07
CA GLU A 117 10.63 -8.36 15.17
C GLU A 117 10.76 -6.83 15.13
N GLU A 118 11.94 -6.30 14.82
CA GLU A 118 12.16 -4.86 14.65
C GLU A 118 11.39 -4.29 13.46
N GLU A 119 11.38 -4.97 12.32
CA GLU A 119 10.56 -4.59 11.16
C GLU A 119 9.07 -4.54 11.50
N GLU A 120 8.55 -5.53 12.23
CA GLU A 120 7.14 -5.54 12.65
C GLU A 120 6.83 -4.42 13.65
N ARG A 121 7.76 -4.08 14.55
CA ARG A 121 7.61 -2.90 15.42
C ARG A 121 7.58 -1.62 14.59
N GLN A 122 8.47 -1.49 13.62
CA GLN A 122 8.55 -0.31 12.75
C GLN A 122 7.29 -0.16 11.90
N ARG A 123 6.80 -1.23 11.28
CA ARG A 123 5.52 -1.24 10.54
C ARG A 123 4.34 -0.79 11.40
N LYS A 124 4.30 -1.19 12.67
CA LYS A 124 3.25 -0.75 13.61
C LYS A 124 3.35 0.73 13.94
N ILE A 125 4.57 1.28 14.05
CA ILE A 125 4.77 2.71 14.27
C ILE A 125 4.33 3.50 13.03
N GLU A 126 4.81 3.11 11.86
CA GLU A 126 4.46 3.74 10.58
C GLU A 126 2.95 3.69 10.30
N ALA A 127 2.30 2.55 10.58
CA ALA A 127 0.85 2.45 10.44
C ALA A 127 0.09 3.41 11.37
N LYS A 128 0.57 3.62 12.60
CA LYS A 128 -0.02 4.60 13.53
C LYS A 128 0.22 6.02 13.05
N GLU A 129 1.41 6.33 12.54
CA GLU A 129 1.72 7.66 11.99
C GLU A 129 0.87 7.98 10.77
N GLN A 130 0.70 7.02 9.85
CA GLN A 130 -0.19 7.14 8.70
C GLN A 130 -1.65 7.36 9.13
N LEU A 131 -2.14 6.59 10.10
CA LEU A 131 -3.49 6.78 10.64
C LEU A 131 -3.67 8.19 11.23
N LEU A 132 -2.69 8.67 12.01
CA LEU A 132 -2.72 10.03 12.55
C LEU A 132 -2.68 11.09 11.45
N ALA A 133 -1.93 10.88 10.39
CA ALA A 133 -1.88 11.79 9.25
C ALA A 133 -3.23 11.87 8.53
N ILE A 134 -3.90 10.73 8.31
CA ILE A 134 -5.24 10.66 7.74
C ILE A 134 -6.24 11.41 8.62
N LEU A 135 -6.25 11.15 9.93
CA LEU A 135 -7.16 11.83 10.86
C LEU A 135 -6.98 13.35 10.87
N LYS A 136 -5.73 13.83 10.79
CA LYS A 136 -5.43 15.26 10.68
C LYS A 136 -5.91 15.84 9.36
N ALA A 137 -5.71 15.12 8.25
CA ALA A 137 -6.19 15.54 6.93
C ALA A 137 -7.73 15.64 6.91
N ASP A 138 -8.43 14.65 7.48
CA ASP A 138 -9.87 14.64 7.60
C ASP A 138 -10.38 15.82 8.45
N GLN A 139 -9.71 16.11 9.57
CA GLN A 139 -10.04 17.27 10.40
C GLN A 139 -9.95 18.57 9.60
N ILE A 140 -8.83 18.79 8.91
CA ILE A 140 -8.61 19.99 8.08
C ILE A 140 -9.68 20.09 6.99
N PHE A 141 -10.02 18.97 6.35
CA PHE A 141 -11.06 18.92 5.33
C PHE A 141 -12.42 19.35 5.90
N TRP A 142 -12.81 18.83 7.07
CA TRP A 142 -14.06 19.21 7.73
C TRP A 142 -14.10 20.68 8.14
N GLU A 143 -12.99 21.22 8.65
CA GLU A 143 -12.87 22.64 8.99
C GLU A 143 -13.02 23.51 7.73
N HIS A 144 -12.37 23.13 6.63
CA HIS A 144 -12.47 23.82 5.36
C HIS A 144 -13.89 23.80 4.78
N GLU A 145 -14.58 22.66 4.83
CA GLU A 145 -15.97 22.54 4.38
C GLU A 145 -16.94 23.38 5.23
N LYS A 146 -16.74 23.43 6.55
CA LYS A 146 -17.51 24.32 7.43
C LYS A 146 -17.27 25.79 7.08
N GLU A 147 -16.02 26.18 6.88
CA GLU A 147 -15.68 27.56 6.54
C GLU A 147 -16.27 27.98 5.19
N LYS A 148 -16.22 27.10 4.18
CA LYS A 148 -16.85 27.33 2.88
C LYS A 148 -18.35 27.57 3.00
N LYS A 149 -19.06 26.76 3.81
CA LYS A 149 -20.50 26.96 4.08
C LYS A 149 -20.75 28.29 4.79
N ARG A 150 -19.95 28.64 5.80
CA ARG A 150 -20.08 29.93 6.51
C ARG A 150 -19.88 31.13 5.58
N LYS A 151 -18.92 31.06 4.66
CA LYS A 151 -18.68 32.10 3.64
C LYS A 151 -19.89 32.23 2.71
N ALA A 152 -20.38 31.12 2.16
CA ALA A 152 -21.57 31.13 1.30
C ALA A 152 -22.81 31.70 2.01
N ASP A 153 -23.02 31.35 3.28
CA ASP A 153 -24.13 31.89 4.09
C ASP A 153 -23.98 33.38 4.37
N LYS A 154 -22.74 33.87 4.51
CA LYS A 154 -22.44 35.29 4.68
C LYS A 154 -22.72 36.06 3.39
N GLU A 155 -22.21 35.57 2.25
CA GLU A 155 -22.44 36.16 0.93
C GLU A 155 -23.95 36.21 0.61
N ARG A 156 -24.69 35.13 0.89
CA ARG A 156 -26.15 35.11 0.70
C ARG A 156 -26.86 36.18 1.53
N ARG A 157 -26.43 36.41 2.77
CA ARG A 157 -26.98 37.47 3.63
C ARG A 157 -26.64 38.85 3.10
N GLU A 158 -25.38 39.08 2.70
CA GLU A 158 -24.94 40.35 2.11
C GLU A 158 -25.75 40.70 0.85
N VAL A 159 -26.01 39.72 -0.04
CA VAL A 159 -26.86 39.90 -1.22
C VAL A 159 -28.31 40.22 -0.84
N GLN A 160 -28.86 39.52 0.16
CA GLN A 160 -30.21 39.78 0.65
C GLN A 160 -30.34 41.20 1.22
N ASP A 161 -29.39 41.62 2.04
CA ASP A 161 -29.37 42.96 2.64
C ASP A 161 -29.23 44.05 1.57
N ALA A 162 -28.37 43.85 0.57
CA ALA A 162 -28.24 44.76 -0.57
C ALA A 162 -29.56 44.89 -1.36
N HIS A 163 -30.28 43.78 -1.55
CA HIS A 163 -31.58 43.80 -2.22
C HIS A 163 -32.63 44.58 -1.41
N ILE A 164 -32.66 44.38 -0.09
CA ILE A 164 -33.56 45.13 0.81
C ILE A 164 -33.26 46.63 0.76
N GLN A 165 -31.97 47.01 0.79
CA GLN A 165 -31.56 48.42 0.68
C GLN A 165 -31.97 49.02 -0.67
N GLN A 166 -31.81 48.28 -1.77
CA GLN A 166 -32.24 48.72 -3.09
C GLN A 166 -33.76 48.90 -3.17
N MET A 167 -34.54 47.96 -2.62
CA MET A 167 -35.99 48.07 -2.55
C MET A 167 -36.44 49.29 -1.73
N ALA A 168 -35.80 49.54 -0.58
CA ALA A 168 -36.09 50.71 0.24
C ALA A 168 -35.80 52.01 -0.50
N LYS A 169 -34.64 52.10 -1.18
CA LYS A 169 -34.27 53.25 -2.02
C LYS A 169 -35.27 53.48 -3.14
N ASN A 170 -35.66 52.43 -3.86
CA ASN A 170 -36.63 52.54 -4.96
C ASN A 170 -37.99 52.99 -4.46
N LYS A 171 -38.44 52.47 -3.30
CA LYS A 171 -39.70 52.90 -2.68
C LYS A 171 -39.66 54.37 -2.26
N PHE A 172 -38.55 54.82 -1.68
CA PHE A 172 -38.35 56.22 -1.33
C PHE A 172 -38.38 57.12 -2.58
N ASN A 173 -37.64 56.76 -3.62
CA ASN A 173 -37.63 57.50 -4.88
C ASN A 173 -39.02 57.55 -5.55
N ALA A 174 -39.79 56.45 -5.50
CA ALA A 174 -41.15 56.42 -6.03
C ALA A 174 -42.10 57.34 -5.25
N LEU A 175 -41.97 57.42 -3.92
CA LEU A 175 -42.75 58.36 -3.12
C LEU A 175 -42.39 59.81 -3.46
N GLN A 176 -41.10 60.12 -3.60
CA GLN A 176 -40.63 61.45 -3.98
C GLN A 176 -41.12 61.84 -5.38
N ALA A 177 -41.06 60.92 -6.35
CA ALA A 177 -41.55 61.14 -7.71
C ALA A 177 -43.06 61.42 -7.73
N LYS A 178 -43.85 60.66 -6.97
CA LYS A 178 -45.30 60.91 -6.82
C LYS A 178 -45.59 62.27 -6.21
N GLN A 179 -44.84 62.68 -5.20
CA GLN A 179 -45.02 63.99 -4.59
C GLN A 179 -44.68 65.12 -5.58
N ALA A 180 -43.57 64.98 -6.33
CA ALA A 180 -43.22 65.92 -7.38
C ALA A 180 -44.28 66.01 -8.49
N GLU A 181 -44.87 64.88 -8.88
CA GLU A 181 -45.97 64.84 -9.84
C GLU A 181 -47.23 65.57 -9.33
N LEU A 182 -47.59 65.37 -8.06
CA LEU A 182 -48.70 66.09 -7.43
C LEU A 182 -48.46 67.61 -7.36
N GLU A 183 -47.26 68.04 -6.98
CA GLU A 183 -46.92 69.47 -6.97
C GLU A 183 -46.95 70.07 -8.39
N TYR A 184 -46.46 69.36 -9.40
CA TYR A 184 -46.57 69.78 -10.80
C TYR A 184 -48.03 69.92 -11.26
N CYS A 185 -48.90 68.96 -10.92
CA CYS A 185 -50.33 69.05 -11.20
C CYS A 185 -50.96 70.29 -10.56
N ARG A 186 -50.69 70.54 -9.27
CA ARG A 186 -51.19 71.73 -8.56
C ARG A 186 -50.76 73.04 -9.20
N LEU A 187 -49.48 73.16 -9.56
CA LEU A 187 -48.94 74.35 -10.23
C LEU A 187 -49.59 74.55 -11.61
N THR A 188 -49.79 73.46 -12.35
CA THR A 188 -50.44 73.50 -13.66
C THR A 188 -51.92 73.91 -13.53
N GLU A 189 -52.64 73.38 -12.55
CA GLU A 189 -54.03 73.75 -12.27
C GLU A 189 -54.16 75.22 -11.86
N ALA A 190 -53.26 75.72 -11.01
CA ALA A 190 -53.21 77.13 -10.63
C ALA A 190 -52.98 78.04 -11.84
N LEU A 191 -52.02 77.67 -12.71
CA LEU A 191 -51.74 78.39 -13.95
C LEU A 191 -52.94 78.38 -14.90
N VAL A 192 -53.61 77.24 -15.08
CA VAL A 192 -54.82 77.14 -15.90
C VAL A 192 -55.94 78.00 -15.34
N ALA A 193 -56.14 78.02 -14.01
CA ALA A 193 -57.15 78.85 -13.38
C ALA A 193 -56.86 80.35 -13.54
N GLU A 194 -55.60 80.77 -13.50
CA GLU A 194 -55.18 82.14 -13.78
C GLU A 194 -55.43 82.51 -15.24
N LYS A 195 -55.01 81.65 -16.18
CA LYS A 195 -55.25 81.84 -17.62
C LYS A 195 -56.73 81.88 -17.97
N GLU A 196 -57.55 81.07 -17.30
CA GLU A 196 -59.00 81.09 -17.48
C GLU A 196 -59.59 82.41 -16.98
N LYS A 197 -59.15 82.94 -15.84
CA LYS A 197 -59.59 84.26 -15.38
C LYS A 197 -59.23 85.35 -16.40
N GLU A 198 -57.99 85.37 -16.89
CA GLU A 198 -57.58 86.30 -17.94
C GLU A 198 -58.48 86.19 -19.19
N PHE A 199 -58.81 84.97 -19.62
CA PHE A 199 -59.69 84.74 -20.77
C PHE A 199 -61.13 85.21 -20.51
N GLN A 200 -61.67 84.96 -19.32
CA GLN A 200 -63.01 85.39 -18.92
C GLN A 200 -63.10 86.91 -18.80
N ASP A 201 -62.08 87.57 -18.25
CA ASP A 201 -61.95 89.02 -18.19
C ASP A 201 -61.97 89.61 -19.61
N TYR A 202 -61.12 89.09 -20.50
CA TYR A 202 -61.10 89.50 -21.90
C TYR A 202 -62.42 89.25 -22.63
N ALA A 203 -63.05 88.09 -22.43
CA ALA A 203 -64.34 87.76 -23.05
C ALA A 203 -65.45 88.72 -22.60
N ARG A 204 -65.44 89.15 -21.34
CA ARG A 204 -66.36 90.17 -20.82
C ARG A 204 -66.15 91.51 -21.51
N GLU A 205 -64.91 91.98 -21.62
CA GLU A 205 -64.58 93.23 -22.34
C GLU A 205 -65.06 93.20 -23.81
N VAL A 206 -64.87 92.06 -24.50
CA VAL A 206 -65.37 91.88 -25.87
C VAL A 206 -66.90 91.89 -25.94
N ILE A 207 -67.59 91.24 -24.99
CA ILE A 207 -69.06 91.25 -24.93
C ILE A 207 -69.59 92.66 -24.65
N GLU A 208 -68.98 93.38 -23.71
CA GLU A 208 -69.35 94.75 -23.35
C GLU A 208 -69.16 95.70 -24.53
N SER A 209 -67.99 95.70 -25.17
CA SER A 209 -67.70 96.52 -26.36
C SER A 209 -68.63 96.21 -27.54
N GLU A 210 -68.95 94.94 -27.79
CA GLU A 210 -69.88 94.56 -28.86
C GLU A 210 -71.34 94.93 -28.51
N SER A 211 -71.70 95.00 -27.22
CA SER A 211 -73.03 95.41 -26.76
C SER A 211 -73.31 96.90 -26.91
N GLU A 212 -72.26 97.73 -26.86
CA GLU A 212 -72.36 99.16 -27.16
C GLU A 212 -72.57 99.42 -28.66
N SER A 213 -72.23 98.45 -29.53
CA SER A 213 -72.48 98.53 -30.96
C SER A 213 -73.94 98.17 -31.30
N THR A 214 -74.65 99.06 -32.01
CA THR A 214 -76.13 99.07 -32.10
C THR A 214 -76.77 97.90 -32.87
N ASN A 215 -76.06 96.85 -33.30
CA ASN A 215 -76.66 95.87 -34.22
C ASN A 215 -76.09 94.44 -34.26
N LYS A 216 -75.55 93.90 -33.16
CA LYS A 216 -75.01 92.52 -33.14
C LYS A 216 -75.75 91.60 -32.17
N TYR A 217 -76.00 90.36 -32.59
CA TYR A 217 -76.63 89.32 -31.79
C TYR A 217 -75.60 88.67 -30.85
N ILE A 218 -75.55 89.12 -29.61
CA ILE A 218 -74.50 88.80 -28.62
C ILE A 218 -74.83 87.54 -27.79
N TYR A 219 -76.07 87.07 -27.86
CA TYR A 219 -76.55 85.92 -27.09
C TYR A 219 -75.65 84.65 -27.17
N PRO A 220 -75.07 84.27 -28.33
CA PRO A 220 -74.17 83.11 -28.40
C PRO A 220 -72.88 83.29 -27.60
N LEU A 221 -72.33 84.51 -27.54
CA LEU A 221 -71.11 84.83 -26.78
C LEU A 221 -71.38 84.78 -25.27
N VAL A 222 -72.49 85.38 -24.82
CA VAL A 222 -72.92 85.35 -23.42
C VAL A 222 -73.18 83.91 -22.97
N LYS A 223 -73.80 83.09 -23.83
CA LYS A 223 -74.05 81.68 -23.55
C LYS A 223 -72.74 80.90 -23.40
N ALA A 224 -71.76 81.12 -24.28
CA ALA A 224 -70.47 80.43 -24.23
C ALA A 224 -69.66 80.78 -22.96
N VAL A 225 -69.69 82.04 -22.52
CA VAL A 225 -69.04 82.49 -21.29
C VAL A 225 -69.67 81.85 -20.05
N GLN A 226 -71.00 81.76 -19.99
CA GLN A 226 -71.72 81.14 -18.86
C GLN A 226 -71.50 79.63 -18.73
N GLU A 227 -71.28 78.92 -19.84
CA GLU A 227 -71.04 77.47 -19.83
C GLU A 227 -69.65 77.09 -19.30
N GLY A 228 -68.73 78.05 -19.21
CA GLY A 228 -67.40 77.89 -18.63
C GLY A 228 -66.46 76.97 -19.43
N PRO A 229 -65.22 76.79 -18.95
CA PRO A 229 -64.24 75.97 -19.65
C PRO A 229 -64.67 74.50 -19.68
N GLY A 230 -64.79 73.95 -20.89
CA GLY A 230 -64.98 72.52 -21.13
C GLY A 230 -66.38 72.07 -21.51
N GLY A 231 -67.41 72.93 -21.39
CA GLY A 231 -68.77 72.79 -21.98
C GLY A 231 -69.46 71.41 -21.89
N GLY A 232 -68.94 70.51 -21.05
CA GLY A 232 -69.06 69.08 -21.26
C GLY A 232 -69.33 68.38 -19.95
N ARG A 233 -70.44 67.62 -19.90
CA ARG A 233 -70.79 66.72 -18.79
C ARG A 233 -69.93 65.45 -18.82
N GLY A 234 -68.63 65.58 -19.06
CA GLY A 234 -67.69 64.47 -19.16
C GLY A 234 -67.34 63.90 -17.78
N PRO A 235 -67.02 62.59 -17.67
CA PRO A 235 -66.63 61.97 -16.42
C PRO A 235 -65.34 62.59 -15.85
N VAL A 236 -65.28 62.76 -14.53
CA VAL A 236 -64.15 63.34 -13.78
C VAL A 236 -62.91 62.46 -13.94
N PHE A 237 -61.74 63.06 -14.18
CA PHE A 237 -60.47 62.33 -14.09
C PHE A 237 -60.26 61.87 -12.65
N VAL A 238 -60.44 60.56 -12.41
CA VAL A 238 -60.36 59.96 -11.07
C VAL A 238 -59.02 60.18 -10.35
N ASP A 239 -57.94 60.41 -11.11
CA ASP A 239 -56.60 60.64 -10.54
C ASP A 239 -56.24 62.13 -10.34
N ARG A 240 -56.96 63.07 -10.98
CA ARG A 240 -56.67 64.53 -10.95
C ARG A 240 -57.83 65.42 -10.48
N GLY A 241 -59.03 64.89 -10.28
CA GLY A 241 -60.17 65.66 -9.75
C GLY A 241 -60.75 66.75 -10.67
N VAL A 242 -60.24 66.92 -11.90
CA VAL A 242 -60.76 67.90 -12.87
C VAL A 242 -61.79 67.25 -13.81
N LEU A 243 -62.87 68.00 -14.13
CA LEU A 243 -63.89 67.60 -15.09
C LEU A 243 -63.28 67.51 -16.50
N ARG A 244 -63.42 66.35 -17.15
CA ARG A 244 -62.90 66.11 -18.49
C ARG A 244 -63.72 66.87 -19.54
N PRO A 245 -63.09 67.61 -20.46
CA PRO A 245 -63.81 68.14 -21.61
C PRO A 245 -64.39 67.00 -22.43
N SER A 246 -65.69 67.05 -22.69
CA SER A 246 -66.47 65.94 -23.31
C SER A 246 -66.00 65.49 -24.69
N TYR A 247 -65.09 66.26 -25.31
CA TYR A 247 -64.60 66.03 -26.67
C TYR A 247 -63.35 65.16 -26.78
N GLN A 248 -62.65 64.83 -25.69
CA GLN A 248 -61.43 63.99 -25.80
C GLN A 248 -61.78 62.49 -25.81
N ALA A 249 -61.06 61.68 -26.60
CA ALA A 249 -61.12 60.22 -26.58
C ALA A 249 -60.30 59.64 -25.41
N ASN A 250 -60.68 58.45 -24.90
CA ASN A 250 -60.10 57.84 -23.69
C ASN A 250 -58.70 57.22 -23.94
N ASP A 251 -58.12 57.45 -25.11
CA ASP A 251 -56.83 56.93 -25.54
C ASP A 251 -55.74 58.01 -25.45
N ILE A 252 -54.48 57.56 -25.45
CA ILE A 252 -53.27 58.40 -25.38
C ILE A 252 -53.12 59.40 -26.55
N THR A 253 -54.00 59.36 -27.55
CA THR A 253 -53.87 60.15 -28.78
C THR A 253 -54.61 61.50 -28.74
N GLY A 254 -55.56 61.68 -27.81
CA GLY A 254 -56.24 62.98 -27.61
C GLY A 254 -57.15 63.42 -28.77
N VAL A 255 -57.50 62.51 -29.69
CA VAL A 255 -58.31 62.81 -30.88
C VAL A 255 -59.81 62.93 -30.53
N GLN A 256 -60.52 63.82 -31.23
CA GLN A 256 -61.95 64.08 -31.00
C GLN A 256 -62.83 62.90 -31.44
N LEU A 257 -63.73 62.43 -30.57
CA LEU A 257 -64.67 61.35 -30.92
C LEU A 257 -65.73 61.84 -31.92
N PRO A 258 -66.01 61.09 -33.01
CA PRO A 258 -67.17 61.36 -33.86
C PRO A 258 -68.47 61.10 -33.09
N PHE A 259 -69.42 62.05 -33.15
CA PHE A 259 -70.75 61.88 -32.58
C PHE A 259 -71.49 60.73 -33.30
N TYR A 260 -71.72 59.60 -32.61
CA TYR A 260 -72.61 58.54 -33.09
C TYR A 260 -73.89 58.50 -32.26
N ILE A 261 -75.00 58.85 -32.90
CA ILE A 261 -76.34 58.47 -32.46
C ILE A 261 -76.63 57.13 -33.11
N SER A 262 -76.63 56.01 -32.37
CA SER A 262 -77.19 54.77 -32.91
C SER A 262 -77.85 53.91 -31.85
N GLN A 263 -79.06 53.50 -32.19
CA GLN A 263 -79.93 52.59 -31.45
C GLN A 263 -79.28 51.22 -31.30
N GLY A 264 -79.52 50.58 -30.15
CA GLY A 264 -78.87 49.34 -29.74
C GLY A 264 -79.00 48.19 -30.74
N SER A 265 -77.92 47.42 -30.89
CA SER A 265 -77.97 46.08 -31.46
C SER A 265 -77.41 45.06 -30.47
N LYS A 266 -78.13 43.94 -30.41
CA LYS A 266 -78.00 42.84 -29.43
C LYS A 266 -77.09 41.76 -29.99
N TYR A 267 -75.79 41.76 -29.67
CA TYR A 267 -74.95 40.56 -29.83
C TYR A 267 -73.88 40.51 -28.74
N ASN A 268 -74.21 39.89 -27.61
CA ASN A 268 -73.26 39.45 -26.59
C ASN A 268 -73.12 37.93 -26.70
N THR A 269 -72.14 37.43 -27.45
CA THR A 269 -71.70 36.04 -27.33
C THR A 269 -70.22 35.91 -27.67
N PHE A 270 -69.36 36.33 -26.75
CA PHE A 270 -67.97 35.89 -26.74
C PHE A 270 -67.83 34.73 -25.75
N GLN A 271 -67.89 33.50 -26.26
CA GLN A 271 -67.49 32.31 -25.51
C GLN A 271 -65.99 32.39 -25.22
N LYS A 272 -65.65 32.41 -23.92
CA LYS A 272 -64.28 32.36 -23.40
C LYS A 272 -63.66 30.99 -23.71
N SER A 273 -62.76 30.89 -24.67
CA SER A 273 -61.88 29.73 -24.80
C SER A 273 -60.73 29.85 -23.78
N LYS A 274 -60.83 29.09 -22.68
CA LYS A 274 -59.70 28.85 -21.77
C LYS A 274 -58.80 27.78 -22.39
N GLY A 275 -57.86 28.20 -23.24
CA GLY A 275 -56.76 27.36 -23.72
C GLY A 275 -55.45 27.86 -23.13
N ARG A 276 -54.90 27.14 -22.17
CA ARG A 276 -53.62 27.41 -21.52
C ARG A 276 -52.50 27.04 -22.50
N LEU A 277 -51.94 28.02 -23.22
CA LEU A 277 -50.72 27.81 -24.01
C LEU A 277 -49.54 27.63 -23.04
N GLY A 278 -49.20 26.38 -22.75
CA GLY A 278 -47.93 26.03 -22.13
C GLY A 278 -46.86 26.00 -23.21
N PHE A 279 -45.91 26.93 -23.17
CA PHE A 279 -44.64 26.79 -23.88
C PHE A 279 -43.61 26.25 -22.89
N THR A 280 -43.05 25.09 -23.23
CA THR A 280 -41.80 24.57 -22.69
C THR A 280 -40.77 24.61 -23.81
N TRP A 281 -39.75 25.45 -23.67
CA TRP A 281 -38.36 25.24 -24.12
C TRP A 281 -37.46 26.08 -23.22
#